data_AF-A0A3N2G3P1-F1
#
_entry.id   AF-A0A3N2G3P1-F1
#
_cell.length_a   1.000
_cell.length_b   1.000
_cell.length_c   1.000
_cell.angle_alpha   90.00
_cell.angle_beta   90.00
_cell.angle_gamma   90.00
#
_symmetry.space_group_name_H-M   'P 1'
#
loop_
_entity.id
_entity.type
_entity.pdbx_description
1 polymer ?
#
loop_
_entity_poly.entity_id
_entity_poly.type
_entity_poly.pdbx_seq_one_letter_code
_entity_poly.pdbx_strand_id
1 'polypeptide(L)' 'MSEGAVSVRRMIIDCESCTARPVACGDCVVTFLTIGSPRAAVGASDGVDLDVAEQHAIGVLAASGLVPPLRMDPAV' A
#
# COMPACT_ATOMS: atom_id res chain seq x y z
N MET A 1 -27.02 10.63 -12.68
CA MET A 1 -25.74 11.22 -12.22
C MET A 1 -25.76 11.13 -10.70
N SER A 2 -25.08 10.23 -10.01
CA SER A 2 -23.99 9.32 -10.36
C SER A 2 -24.30 7.99 -9.67
N GLU A 3 -24.33 6.91 -10.43
CA GLU A 3 -24.58 5.56 -9.93
C GLU A 3 -23.68 5.18 -8.74
N GLY A 4 -24.35 4.81 -7.65
CA GLY A 4 -24.05 3.64 -6.82
C GLY A 4 -22.60 3.40 -6.43
N ALA A 5 -22.29 3.73 -5.18
CA ALA A 5 -21.25 3.07 -4.42
C ALA A 5 -21.30 1.55 -4.66
N VAL A 6 -20.35 1.00 -5.42
CA VAL A 6 -20.11 -0.44 -5.46
C VAL A 6 -19.73 -0.84 -4.05
N SER A 7 -20.70 -1.41 -3.33
CA SER A 7 -20.50 -1.90 -1.99
C SER A 7 -19.55 -3.10 -2.07
N VAL A 8 -18.27 -2.91 -1.74
CA VAL A 8 -17.24 -3.97 -1.60
C VAL A 8 -17.55 -4.98 -0.47
N ARG A 9 -18.82 -5.11 -0.05
CA ARG A 9 -19.23 -5.88 1.11
C ARG A 9 -18.94 -7.37 1.01
N ARG A 10 -18.64 -7.92 -0.17
CA ARG A 10 -18.05 -9.27 -0.32
C ARG A 10 -17.11 -9.37 -1.53
N MET A 11 -15.86 -8.97 -1.35
CA MET A 11 -14.75 -9.44 -2.19
C MET A 11 -13.85 -10.30 -1.29
N ILE A 12 -13.88 -11.62 -1.51
CA ILE A 12 -12.98 -12.56 -0.81
C ILE A 12 -11.92 -13.01 -1.80
N ILE A 13 -10.65 -12.88 -1.42
CA ILE A 13 -9.53 -13.33 -2.24
C ILE A 13 -9.03 -14.65 -1.65
N ASP A 14 -9.27 -15.73 -2.37
CA ASP A 14 -8.79 -17.07 -2.01
C ASP A 14 -7.42 -17.32 -2.67
N CYS A 15 -6.36 -17.19 -1.89
CA CYS A 15 -5.01 -17.45 -2.35
C CYS A 15 -4.73 -18.95 -2.53
N GLU A 16 -5.52 -19.85 -1.93
CA GLU A 16 -5.33 -21.29 -2.02
C GLU A 16 -5.72 -21.83 -3.41
N SER A 17 -6.79 -21.30 -4.01
CA SER A 17 -7.23 -21.65 -5.37
C SER A 17 -6.68 -20.73 -6.47
N CYS A 18 -5.88 -19.71 -6.12
CA CYS A 18 -5.35 -18.74 -7.08
C CYS A 18 -4.35 -19.37 -8.07
N THR A 19 -4.72 -19.46 -9.34
CA THR A 19 -3.88 -20.03 -10.41
C THR A 19 -2.66 -19.18 -10.75
N ALA A 20 -2.68 -17.88 -10.45
CA ALA A 20 -1.55 -16.98 -10.64
C ALA A 20 -0.47 -17.13 -9.53
N ARG A 21 -0.79 -17.78 -8.40
CA ARG A 21 0.11 -17.93 -7.24
C ARG A 21 1.53 -18.39 -7.59
N PRO A 22 1.75 -19.40 -8.48
CA PRO A 22 3.09 -19.91 -8.76
C PRO A 22 4.03 -18.88 -9.39
N VAL A 23 3.50 -17.87 -10.09
CA VAL A 23 4.30 -16.90 -10.87
C VAL A 23 4.16 -15.46 -10.39
N ALA A 24 3.05 -15.13 -9.72
CA ALA A 24 2.70 -13.74 -9.39
C ALA A 24 2.82 -13.40 -7.90
N CYS A 25 2.90 -14.36 -6.98
CA CYS A 25 2.84 -14.06 -5.54
C CYS A 25 4.02 -13.21 -5.03
N GLY A 26 5.17 -13.22 -5.69
CA GLY A 26 6.30 -12.33 -5.36
C GLY A 26 6.02 -10.85 -5.59
N ASP A 27 4.97 -10.51 -6.36
CA ASP A 27 4.59 -9.15 -6.74
C ASP A 27 3.07 -8.89 -6.55
N CYS A 28 2.37 -9.78 -5.85
CA CYS A 28 0.93 -9.66 -5.66
C CYS A 28 0.60 -8.65 -4.56
N VAL A 29 -0.38 -7.77 -4.81
CA VAL A 29 -0.89 -6.80 -3.82
C VAL A 29 -1.37 -7.47 -2.53
N VAL A 30 -1.88 -8.71 -2.61
CA VAL A 30 -2.35 -9.46 -1.43
C VAL A 30 -1.18 -9.87 -0.55
N THR A 31 -0.05 -10.28 -1.13
CA THR A 31 1.18 -10.55 -0.40
C THR A 31 1.64 -9.29 0.33
N PHE A 32 1.65 -8.16 -0.36
CA PHE A 32 1.98 -6.86 0.25
C PHE A 32 1.08 -6.51 1.44
N LEU A 33 -0.22 -6.74 1.33
CA LEU A 33 -1.20 -6.41 2.38
C LEU A 33 -1.19 -7.38 3.58
N THR A 34 -0.77 -8.64 3.40
CA THR A 34 -0.91 -9.70 4.43
C THR A 34 0.40 -10.13 5.07
N ILE A 35 1.50 -10.09 4.31
CA ILE A 35 2.82 -10.60 4.71
C ILE A 35 3.90 -9.50 4.59
N GLY A 36 3.64 -8.46 3.79
CA GLY A 36 4.65 -7.47 3.39
C GLY A 36 5.34 -7.86 2.09
N SER A 37 5.98 -6.90 1.43
CA SER A 37 6.70 -7.18 0.18
C SER A 37 7.88 -8.13 0.45
N PRO A 38 8.02 -9.27 -0.25
CA PRO A 38 9.20 -10.13 -0.13
C PRO A 38 10.49 -9.44 -0.60
N ARG A 39 10.37 -8.36 -1.39
CA ARG A 39 11.48 -7.49 -1.80
C ARG A 39 11.81 -6.41 -0.76
N ALA A 40 10.91 -6.15 0.18
CA ALA A 40 11.27 -5.45 1.41
C ALA A 40 11.95 -6.50 2.29
N ALA A 41 13.28 -6.51 2.29
CA ALA A 41 14.08 -7.52 2.98
C ALA A 41 13.63 -7.71 4.45
N VAL A 42 13.89 -8.88 5.02
CA VAL A 42 13.65 -9.15 6.45
C VAL A 42 14.45 -8.12 7.27
N GLY A 43 13.75 -7.19 7.94
CA GLY A 43 14.33 -5.99 8.56
C GLY A 43 13.89 -4.67 7.92
N ALA A 44 13.16 -4.69 6.80
CA ALA A 44 12.53 -3.54 6.15
C ALA A 44 11.07 -3.33 6.64
N SER A 45 10.83 -3.64 7.92
CA SER A 45 9.76 -2.99 8.66
C SER A 45 10.24 -1.63 9.14
N ASP A 46 10.77 -0.81 8.23
CA ASP A 46 11.06 0.59 8.49
C ASP A 46 10.72 1.32 7.19
N GLY A 47 10.00 2.43 7.31
CA GLY A 47 9.29 3.08 6.22
C GLY A 47 10.14 3.39 4.99
N VAL A 48 9.47 3.77 3.91
CA VAL A 48 10.13 4.49 2.81
C VAL A 48 10.94 5.63 3.44
N ASP A 49 12.28 5.58 3.31
CA ASP A 49 13.16 6.64 3.80
C ASP A 49 12.97 7.86 2.90
N LEU A 50 12.15 8.79 3.38
CA LEU A 50 11.87 10.05 2.70
C LEU A 50 12.76 11.10 3.32
N ASP A 51 13.56 11.76 2.50
CA ASP A 51 14.34 12.89 2.97
C ASP A 51 13.42 14.09 3.30
N VAL A 52 14.00 15.12 3.91
CA VAL A 52 13.25 16.31 4.34
C VAL A 52 12.58 17.02 3.15
N ALA A 53 13.22 17.04 1.98
CA ALA A 53 12.67 17.69 0.79
C ALA A 53 11.49 16.90 0.22
N GLU A 54 11.57 15.57 0.23
CA GLU A 54 10.51 14.66 -0.19
C GLU A 54 9.30 14.73 0.75
N GLN A 55 9.54 14.70 2.07
CA GLN A 55 8.47 14.89 3.07
C GLN A 55 7.77 16.24 2.89
N HIS A 56 8.54 17.30 2.64
CA HIS A 56 7.99 18.62 2.37
C HIS A 56 7.17 18.64 1.06
N ALA A 57 7.67 18.04 -0.02
CA ALA A 57 6.96 17.94 -1.29
C ALA A 57 5.61 17.21 -1.13
N ILE A 58 5.61 16.08 -0.42
CA ILE A 58 4.36 15.34 -0.10
C ILE A 58 3.43 16.20 0.76
N GLY A 59 3.97 16.97 1.71
CA GLY A 59 3.21 17.94 2.50
C GLY A 59 2.49 18.98 1.65
N VAL A 60 3.17 19.56 0.65
CA VAL A 60 2.57 20.51 -0.31
C VAL A 60 1.46 19.84 -1.13
N LEU A 61 1.73 18.65 -1.65
CA LEU A 61 0.74 17.88 -2.41
C LEU A 61 -0.49 17.55 -1.56
N ALA A 62 -0.29 17.15 -0.30
CA ALA A 62 -1.37 16.86 0.63
C ALA A 62 -2.18 18.11 0.99
N ALA A 63 -1.53 19.25 1.23
CA ALA A 63 -2.20 20.53 1.48
C ALA A 63 -3.05 21.00 0.28
N SER A 64 -2.62 20.66 -0.94
CA SER A 64 -3.39 20.91 -2.17
C SER A 64 -4.48 19.87 -2.45
N GLY A 65 -4.58 18.80 -1.63
CA GLY A 65 -5.58 17.74 -1.79
C GLY A 65 -5.25 16.70 -2.86
N LEU A 66 -4.03 16.66 -3.37
CA LEU A 66 -3.62 15.74 -4.44
C LEU A 66 -3.25 14.35 -3.93
N VAL A 67 -2.83 14.24 -2.66
CA VAL A 67 -2.46 12.96 -2.03
C VAL A 67 -2.92 12.92 -0.56
N PRO A 68 -3.10 11.73 0.04
CA PRO A 68 -3.29 11.61 1.48
C PRO A 68 -2.05 12.13 2.26
N PRO A 69 -2.24 12.65 3.49
CA PRO A 69 -1.11 13.09 4.32
C PRO A 69 -0.23 11.91 4.75
N LEU A 70 1.03 12.19 5.09
CA LEU A 70 1.95 11.22 5.67
C LEU A 70 1.32 10.61 6.94
N ARG A 71 1.29 9.26 6.99
CA ARG A 71 0.72 8.47 8.12
C ARG A 71 1.78 7.71 8.90
N MET A 72 3.05 7.99 8.62
CA MET A 72 4.18 7.45 9.37
C MET A 72 4.19 8.11 10.75
N ASP A 73 4.45 7.35 11.81
CA ASP A 73 4.67 7.92 13.14
C ASP A 73 6.07 8.52 13.18
N PRO A 74 6.25 9.84 13.39
CA PRO A 74 7.55 10.50 13.24
C PRO A 74 8.59 10.16 14.33
N ALA A 75 8.47 9.03 15.04
CA ALA A 75 9.34 8.70 16.17
C ALA A 75 9.45 7.20 16.53
N VAL A 76 9.49 6.29 15.55
CA VAL A 76 9.99 4.92 15.76
C VAL A 76 11.12 4.61 14.81
#